data_AF-A0A949TEX2-F1
#
_entry.id   AF-A0A949TEX2-F1
#
_cell.length_a   1.000
_cell.length_b   1.000
_cell.length_c   1.000
_cell.angle_alpha   90.00
_cell.angle_beta   90.00
_cell.angle_gamma   90.00
#
_symmetry.space_group_name_H-M   'P 1'
#
loop_
_entity.id
_entity.type
_entity.pdbx_description
1 polymer ?
#
loop_
_entity_poly.entity_id
_entity_poly.type
_entity_poly.pdbx_seq_one_letter_code
_entity_poly.pdbx_strand_id
1 'polypeptide(L)'
;MATKNELIGNYFCNKYALNGEEEVYIEWVNAQQLLVADRIDLMAKYYYVWCKERDYDMTWPKELYEEHIKAFSQGTFSEPGNPEKRTLESYIETFDNLISSIREKGVSSDVSAIPVNASGVIMDGAHRVAIAAALNMQVPVVRVNCEYPPNNYRLFNNRFLEEKYLDFMIYLFIILHADSHLICMWPKAIGANKEKITEAETIINNEFTVVYSKKIDVTYNGLRNIMVQTYCGFDWMGGLENNYTGATSKADECYDVDKPICIYVIQDSNLNHIIKVKEKIREIFGMGKHSLHINDTHEETVMLAQIFLNYNTLEFINNTVPDRNVELNKKIFLYKSKLINNLLNFEEFVIDSSAVIALYNLRDANDIDYITCSQDIKKVESLLGESHVNYLKYYQMTATNIIYNPECYFYYFGLKFIIISLVKKMKENRGEEKDKLDVILINGLKKNVSPNQRVKKIFLTYKLTFRRTYHRNRENLRNWMINNGSLEGYHKIRKLIRRE
;
A
#
# COMPACT_ATOMS: atom_id res chain seq x y z
N MET A 1 21.35 -35.82 6.32
CA MET A 1 20.11 -35.36 6.96
C MET A 1 20.52 -34.62 8.22
N ALA A 2 19.91 -33.47 8.49
CA ALA A 2 20.15 -32.72 9.73
C ALA A 2 18.86 -32.78 10.55
N THR A 3 19.01 -32.77 11.87
CA THR A 3 17.89 -32.77 12.79
C THR A 3 17.18 -31.42 12.73
N LYS A 4 15.88 -31.40 13.01
CA LYS A 4 15.09 -30.16 13.01
C LYS A 4 15.68 -29.10 13.95
N ASN A 5 16.16 -29.49 15.13
CA ASN A 5 16.81 -28.57 16.07
C ASN A 5 18.09 -27.92 15.53
N GLU A 6 18.90 -28.65 14.75
CA GLU A 6 20.09 -28.09 14.11
C GLU A 6 19.73 -27.01 13.07
N LEU A 7 18.59 -27.17 12.39
CA LEU A 7 18.22 -26.30 11.27
C LEU A 7 17.40 -25.07 11.67
N ILE A 8 16.43 -25.21 12.57
CA ILE A 8 15.49 -24.13 12.95
C ILE A 8 15.60 -23.72 14.42
N GLY A 9 16.48 -24.36 15.19
CA GLY A 9 16.84 -23.99 16.55
C GLY A 9 15.91 -24.52 17.65
N ASN A 10 16.51 -24.87 18.80
CA ASN A 10 15.81 -25.42 19.97
C ASN A 10 14.67 -24.53 20.50
N TYR A 11 14.88 -23.21 20.49
CA TYR A 11 13.86 -22.26 20.96
C TYR A 11 12.57 -22.37 20.13
N PHE A 12 12.71 -22.45 18.80
CA PHE A 12 11.56 -22.56 17.89
C PHE A 12 10.83 -23.90 18.10
N CYS A 13 11.58 -25.02 18.14
CA CYS A 13 10.99 -26.33 18.38
C CYS A 13 10.25 -26.39 19.72
N ASN A 14 10.83 -25.86 20.79
CA ASN A 14 10.18 -25.81 22.10
C ASN A 14 8.92 -24.93 22.10
N LYS A 15 8.96 -23.77 21.44
CA LYS A 15 7.83 -22.83 21.37
C LYS A 15 6.61 -23.45 20.70
N TYR A 16 6.80 -24.31 19.68
CA TYR A 16 5.73 -24.93 18.92
C TYR A 16 5.57 -26.43 19.20
N ALA A 17 6.17 -26.93 20.29
CA ALA A 17 6.11 -28.35 20.70
C ALA A 17 6.46 -29.34 19.56
N LEU A 18 7.48 -29.01 18.77
CA LEU A 18 7.94 -29.85 17.66
C LEU A 18 8.96 -30.87 18.17
N ASN A 19 8.91 -32.09 17.63
CA ASN A 19 9.99 -33.06 17.82
C ASN A 19 11.26 -32.55 17.11
N GLY A 20 12.24 -32.12 17.89
CA GLY A 20 13.47 -31.51 17.39
C GLY A 20 14.51 -32.49 16.87
N GLU A 21 14.43 -33.76 17.28
CA GLU A 21 15.31 -34.85 16.81
C GLU A 21 14.83 -35.47 15.50
N GLU A 22 13.62 -35.12 15.06
CA GLU A 22 13.09 -35.57 13.77
C GLU A 22 13.99 -35.07 12.62
N GLU A 23 14.40 -36.01 11.76
CA GLU A 23 15.10 -35.68 10.53
C GLU A 23 14.15 -34.99 9.56
N VAL A 24 14.59 -33.87 9.01
CA VAL A 24 13.80 -33.08 8.05
C VAL A 24 14.63 -32.77 6.81
N TYR A 25 13.93 -32.58 5.69
CA TYR A 25 14.54 -32.20 4.43
C TYR A 25 14.53 -30.68 4.26
N ILE A 26 15.61 -30.15 3.70
CA ILE A 26 15.72 -28.75 3.30
C ILE A 26 15.22 -28.64 1.86
N GLU A 27 14.29 -27.74 1.64
CA GLU A 27 13.83 -27.34 0.31
C GLU A 27 14.38 -25.94 0.00
N TRP A 28 14.91 -25.72 -1.20
CA TRP A 28 15.32 -24.38 -1.63
C TRP A 28 14.20 -23.75 -2.45
N VAL A 29 13.67 -22.64 -1.96
CA VAL A 29 12.49 -21.97 -2.54
C VAL A 29 12.87 -20.56 -2.93
N ASN A 30 12.34 -20.05 -4.05
CA ASN A 30 12.50 -18.63 -4.40
C ASN A 30 11.84 -17.79 -3.28
N ALA A 31 12.60 -16.88 -2.68
CA ALA A 31 12.13 -16.10 -1.54
C ALA A 31 10.88 -15.24 -1.85
N GLN A 32 10.69 -14.82 -3.11
CA GLN A 32 9.49 -14.10 -3.53
C GLN A 32 8.22 -14.93 -3.40
N GLN A 33 8.30 -16.26 -3.53
CA GLN A 33 7.14 -17.15 -3.34
C GLN A 33 6.66 -17.21 -1.88
N LEU A 34 7.49 -16.74 -0.93
CA LEU A 34 7.16 -16.71 0.50
C LEU A 34 6.54 -15.36 0.92
N LEU A 35 6.41 -14.40 0.00
CA LEU A 35 5.76 -13.12 0.21
C LEU A 35 4.24 -13.26 0.14
N VAL A 36 3.64 -14.01 1.07
CA VAL A 36 2.21 -14.36 1.01
C VAL A 36 1.31 -13.37 1.75
N ALA A 37 0.00 -13.40 1.46
CA ALA A 37 -1.02 -12.53 2.09
C ALA A 37 -1.04 -12.62 3.63
N ASP A 38 -0.68 -13.78 4.18
CA ASP A 38 -0.57 -13.97 5.63
C ASP A 38 0.70 -13.34 6.25
N ARG A 39 1.56 -12.74 5.44
CA ARG A 39 2.82 -12.12 5.82
C ARG A 39 3.01 -10.76 5.15
N ILE A 40 1.95 -9.95 5.06
CA ILE A 40 2.01 -8.58 4.54
C ILE A 40 3.10 -7.74 5.22
N ASP A 41 3.47 -8.04 6.48
CA ASP A 41 4.61 -7.44 7.18
C ASP A 41 5.98 -7.52 6.44
N LEU A 42 6.12 -8.47 5.51
CA LEU A 42 7.32 -8.59 4.68
C LEU A 42 7.43 -7.48 3.64
N MET A 43 6.32 -6.88 3.19
CA MET A 43 6.33 -5.83 2.17
C MET A 43 7.13 -4.61 2.61
N ALA A 44 6.98 -4.18 3.86
CA ALA A 44 7.76 -3.07 4.42
C ALA A 44 9.27 -3.37 4.47
N LYS A 45 9.64 -4.61 4.83
CA LYS A 45 11.04 -5.05 4.87
C LYS A 45 11.63 -5.20 3.47
N TYR A 46 10.86 -5.79 2.55
CA TYR A 46 11.23 -5.94 1.15
C TYR A 46 11.50 -4.57 0.53
N TYR A 47 10.60 -3.61 0.74
CA TYR A 47 10.74 -2.26 0.21
C TYR A 47 11.97 -1.52 0.75
N TYR A 48 12.24 -1.67 2.05
CA TYR A 48 13.45 -1.14 2.68
C TYR A 48 14.71 -1.63 1.95
N VAL A 49 14.83 -2.95 1.73
CA VAL A 49 15.99 -3.54 1.06
C VAL A 49 16.04 -3.11 -0.41
N TRP A 50 14.88 -3.11 -1.09
CA TRP A 50 14.77 -2.75 -2.51
C TRP A 50 15.26 -1.32 -2.79
N CYS A 51 14.90 -0.35 -1.93
CA CYS A 51 15.40 1.03 -2.01
C CYS A 51 16.90 1.12 -1.66
N LYS A 52 17.33 0.42 -0.60
CA LYS A 52 18.71 0.47 -0.14
C LYS A 52 19.69 -0.07 -1.17
N GLU A 53 19.36 -1.19 -1.81
CA GLU A 53 20.20 -1.81 -2.85
C GLU A 53 20.28 -0.95 -4.13
N ARG A 54 19.40 0.04 -4.29
CA ARG A 54 19.41 1.00 -5.42
C ARG A 54 19.99 2.36 -5.04
N ASP A 55 20.51 2.51 -3.82
CA ASP A 55 20.99 3.78 -3.28
C ASP A 55 19.93 4.90 -3.35
N TYR A 56 18.66 4.53 -3.14
CA TYR A 56 17.56 5.49 -3.10
C TYR A 56 17.48 6.17 -1.74
N ASP A 57 16.84 7.33 -1.73
CA ASP A 57 16.52 8.05 -0.49
C ASP A 57 15.74 7.17 0.49
N MET A 58 16.32 7.01 1.67
CA MET A 58 15.81 6.10 2.70
C MET A 58 14.81 6.76 3.66
N THR A 59 14.40 8.02 3.44
CA THR A 59 13.47 8.74 4.33
C THR A 59 12.15 7.98 4.50
N TRP A 60 11.43 7.73 3.41
CA TRP A 60 10.16 6.99 3.44
C TRP A 60 10.31 5.48 3.73
N PRO A 61 11.28 4.75 3.12
CA PRO A 61 11.50 3.34 3.45
C PRO A 61 11.80 3.10 4.94
N LYS A 62 12.57 3.98 5.58
CA LYS A 62 12.80 3.92 7.04
C LYS A 62 11.51 4.20 7.79
N GLU A 63 10.78 5.27 7.50
CA GLU A 63 9.50 5.58 8.16
C GLU A 63 8.50 4.39 8.09
N LEU A 64 8.33 3.81 6.90
CA LEU A 64 7.48 2.63 6.69
C LEU A 64 7.94 1.44 7.54
N TYR A 65 9.25 1.14 7.53
CA TYR A 65 9.83 0.05 8.30
C TYR A 65 9.63 0.27 9.82
N GLU A 66 9.85 1.50 10.28
CA GLU A 66 9.72 1.85 11.69
C GLU A 66 8.28 1.72 12.18
N GLU A 67 7.32 2.25 11.42
CA GLU A 67 5.90 2.19 11.78
C GLU A 67 5.34 0.77 11.70
N HIS A 68 5.78 -0.06 10.74
CA HIS A 68 5.38 -1.48 10.72
C HIS A 68 5.98 -2.25 11.90
N ILE A 69 7.26 -2.04 12.26
CA ILE A 69 7.89 -2.70 13.43
C ILE A 69 7.21 -2.26 14.72
N LYS A 70 6.89 -0.97 14.85
CA LYS A 70 6.15 -0.43 15.99
C LYS A 70 4.78 -1.09 16.11
N ALA A 71 4.03 -1.22 15.02
CA ALA A 71 2.76 -1.96 15.02
C ALA A 71 2.97 -3.44 15.36
N PHE A 72 3.99 -4.09 14.79
CA PHE A 72 4.31 -5.51 15.01
C PHE A 72 4.68 -5.81 16.48
N SER A 73 5.47 -4.95 17.10
CA SER A 73 5.89 -5.06 18.51
C SER A 73 4.86 -4.50 19.50
N GLN A 74 3.75 -3.91 19.03
CA GLN A 74 2.82 -3.13 19.86
C GLN A 74 3.52 -1.99 20.63
N GLY A 75 4.53 -1.41 20.02
CA GLY A 75 5.31 -0.28 20.53
C GLY A 75 6.35 -0.64 21.59
N THR A 76 6.61 -1.94 21.84
CA THR A 76 7.66 -2.35 22.78
C THR A 76 9.04 -2.40 22.14
N PHE A 77 9.10 -2.50 20.80
CA PHE A 77 10.34 -2.75 20.06
C PHE A 77 11.12 -3.94 20.64
N SER A 78 10.43 -4.97 21.16
CA SER A 78 11.07 -6.14 21.73
C SER A 78 10.87 -7.35 20.82
N GLU A 79 11.96 -8.02 20.44
CA GLU A 79 11.93 -9.26 19.68
C GLU A 79 12.00 -10.45 20.65
N PRO A 80 11.03 -11.38 20.63
CA PRO A 80 11.12 -12.58 21.47
C PRO A 80 12.42 -13.34 21.18
N GLY A 81 13.29 -13.46 22.18
CA GLY A 81 14.58 -14.17 22.05
C GLY A 81 15.81 -13.27 21.93
N ASN A 82 15.67 -11.93 21.82
CA ASN A 82 16.81 -11.01 21.85
C ASN A 82 16.60 -9.88 22.88
N PRO A 83 17.18 -9.98 24.10
CA PRO A 83 16.95 -9.03 25.18
C PRO A 83 17.64 -7.66 25.01
N GLU A 84 18.60 -7.54 24.07
CA GLU A 84 19.41 -6.33 23.84
C GLU A 84 18.79 -5.36 22.81
N LYS A 85 17.93 -5.86 21.90
CA LYS A 85 17.20 -5.02 20.94
C LYS A 85 16.06 -4.27 21.62
N ARG A 86 16.33 -3.05 22.08
CA ARG A 86 15.32 -2.19 22.76
C ARG A 86 15.14 -0.80 22.15
N THR A 87 15.95 -0.43 21.15
CA THR A 87 15.86 0.87 20.47
C THR A 87 15.66 0.68 18.98
N LEU A 88 14.99 1.62 18.33
CA LEU A 88 14.71 1.56 16.89
C LEU A 88 15.98 1.53 16.06
N GLU A 89 16.98 2.29 16.49
CA GLU A 89 18.30 2.38 15.89
C GLU A 89 18.99 1.01 15.91
N SER A 90 18.89 0.26 17.02
CA SER A 90 19.46 -1.09 17.10
C SER A 90 18.80 -2.08 16.14
N TYR A 91 17.51 -1.91 15.84
CA TYR A 91 16.83 -2.74 14.83
C TYR A 91 17.32 -2.43 13.42
N ILE A 92 17.46 -1.14 13.10
CA ILE A 92 17.90 -0.70 11.78
C ILE A 92 19.35 -1.13 11.54
N GLU A 93 20.24 -0.90 12.51
CA GLU A 93 21.64 -1.32 12.42
C GLU A 93 21.77 -2.84 12.25
N THR A 94 21.02 -3.62 13.05
CA THR A 94 21.02 -5.08 12.89
C THR A 94 20.52 -5.51 11.51
N PHE A 95 19.46 -4.86 11.02
CA PHE A 95 18.90 -5.19 9.71
C PHE A 95 19.88 -4.84 8.59
N ASP A 96 20.54 -3.69 8.69
CA ASP A 96 21.57 -3.22 7.76
C ASP A 96 22.78 -4.15 7.70
N ASN A 97 23.25 -4.61 8.85
CA ASN A 97 24.32 -5.59 8.94
C ASN A 97 23.91 -6.92 8.32
N LEU A 98 22.66 -7.35 8.51
CA LEU A 98 22.13 -8.56 7.90
C LEU A 98 22.01 -8.43 6.37
N ILE A 99 21.58 -7.28 5.87
CA ILE A 99 21.53 -6.98 4.42
C ILE A 99 22.92 -7.13 3.81
N SER A 100 23.93 -6.45 4.37
CA SER A 100 25.31 -6.52 3.89
C SER A 100 25.84 -7.96 3.93
N SER A 101 25.58 -8.69 5.01
CA SER A 101 26.01 -10.08 5.15
C SER A 101 25.40 -11.00 4.10
N ILE A 102 24.08 -10.93 3.86
CA ILE A 102 23.42 -11.79 2.88
C ILE A 102 23.81 -11.39 1.46
N ARG A 103 23.99 -10.09 1.19
CA ARG A 103 24.46 -9.62 -0.12
C ARG A 103 25.86 -10.15 -0.46
N GLU A 104 26.77 -10.17 0.51
CA GLU A 104 28.16 -10.60 0.30
C GLU A 104 28.34 -12.12 0.32
N LYS A 105 27.63 -12.82 1.22
CA LYS A 105 27.85 -14.25 1.50
C LYS A 105 26.74 -15.15 0.97
N GLY A 106 25.63 -14.58 0.50
CA GLY A 106 24.41 -15.32 0.18
C GLY A 106 23.67 -15.82 1.43
N VAL A 107 22.63 -16.63 1.20
CA VAL A 107 21.91 -17.35 2.25
C VAL A 107 22.52 -18.74 2.39
N SER A 108 22.86 -19.16 3.60
CA SER A 108 23.42 -20.50 3.88
C SER A 108 22.49 -21.34 4.75
N SER A 109 22.29 -22.59 4.35
CA SER A 109 21.58 -23.62 5.14
C SER A 109 22.34 -24.03 6.40
N ASP A 110 23.65 -23.84 6.42
CA ASP A 110 24.52 -24.20 7.55
C ASP A 110 24.37 -23.22 8.72
N VAL A 111 23.76 -22.06 8.45
CA VAL A 111 23.48 -21.03 9.47
C VAL A 111 22.11 -21.23 10.10
N SER A 112 21.05 -21.38 9.30
CA SER A 112 19.68 -21.70 9.74
C SER A 112 18.72 -21.75 8.56
N ALA A 113 17.86 -22.78 8.52
CA ALA A 113 16.74 -22.85 7.61
C ALA A 113 15.55 -22.01 8.09
N ILE A 114 14.62 -21.71 7.19
CA ILE A 114 13.42 -20.92 7.47
C ILE A 114 12.25 -21.87 7.72
N PRO A 115 11.67 -21.90 8.93
CA PRO A 115 10.50 -22.73 9.21
C PRO A 115 9.28 -22.16 8.49
N VAL A 116 8.61 -23.00 7.70
CA VAL A 116 7.36 -22.68 7.01
C VAL A 116 6.29 -23.69 7.40
N ASN A 117 5.04 -23.24 7.53
CA ASN A 117 3.94 -24.17 7.76
C ASN A 117 3.58 -24.97 6.49
N ALA A 118 2.61 -25.88 6.60
CA ALA A 118 2.14 -26.69 5.47
C ALA A 118 1.67 -25.85 4.27
N SER A 119 1.11 -24.65 4.52
CA SER A 119 0.63 -23.72 3.50
C SER A 119 1.71 -22.77 2.96
N GLY A 120 2.98 -22.93 3.35
CA GLY A 120 4.09 -22.08 2.89
C GLY A 120 4.22 -20.73 3.60
N VAL A 121 3.45 -20.50 4.68
CA VAL A 121 3.57 -19.28 5.49
C VAL A 121 4.81 -19.39 6.37
N ILE A 122 5.73 -18.42 6.23
CA ILE A 122 6.94 -18.38 7.05
C ILE A 122 6.60 -18.07 8.52
N MET A 123 7.19 -18.82 9.44
CA MET A 123 6.93 -18.72 10.87
C MET A 123 8.03 -17.96 11.63
N ASP A 124 9.21 -17.88 11.02
CA ASP A 124 10.37 -17.11 11.48
C ASP A 124 11.21 -16.68 10.26
N GLY A 125 12.30 -15.93 10.46
CA GLY A 125 13.23 -15.54 9.40
C GLY A 125 12.73 -14.42 8.50
N ALA A 126 11.78 -13.60 8.98
CA ALA A 126 11.13 -12.54 8.19
C ALA A 126 12.11 -11.61 7.47
N HIS A 127 13.13 -11.11 8.16
CA HIS A 127 14.15 -10.26 7.56
C HIS A 127 14.99 -11.00 6.53
N ARG A 128 15.35 -12.27 6.77
CA ARG A 128 16.12 -13.09 5.80
C ARG A 128 15.33 -13.30 4.50
N VAL A 129 14.04 -13.63 4.60
CA VAL A 129 13.16 -13.79 3.44
C VAL A 129 13.04 -12.48 2.67
N ALA A 130 12.78 -11.37 3.35
CA ALA A 130 12.63 -10.07 2.70
C ALA A 130 13.90 -9.63 1.95
N ILE A 131 15.08 -9.85 2.54
CA ILE A 131 16.37 -9.56 1.90
C ILE A 131 16.57 -10.45 0.68
N ALA A 132 16.43 -11.76 0.85
CA ALA A 132 16.59 -12.72 -0.24
C ALA A 132 15.61 -12.43 -1.40
N ALA A 133 14.36 -12.07 -1.09
CA ALA A 133 13.36 -11.73 -2.10
C ALA A 133 13.71 -10.45 -2.88
N ALA A 134 14.20 -9.41 -2.19
CA ALA A 134 14.65 -8.17 -2.82
C ALA A 134 15.91 -8.37 -3.69
N LEU A 135 16.75 -9.34 -3.35
CA LEU A 135 17.95 -9.73 -4.09
C LEU A 135 17.69 -10.85 -5.13
N ASN A 136 16.43 -11.28 -5.31
CA ASN A 136 16.03 -12.38 -6.20
C ASN A 136 16.80 -13.70 -5.93
N MET A 137 16.93 -14.05 -4.66
CA MET A 137 17.63 -15.24 -4.17
C MET A 137 16.66 -16.35 -3.72
N GLN A 138 17.17 -17.58 -3.65
CA GLN A 138 16.50 -18.69 -2.97
C GLN A 138 16.86 -18.73 -1.48
N VAL A 139 15.99 -19.33 -0.68
CA VAL A 139 16.20 -19.57 0.75
C VAL A 139 15.97 -21.04 1.09
N PRO A 140 16.73 -21.61 2.04
CA PRO A 140 16.49 -22.95 2.56
C PRO A 140 15.30 -22.90 3.51
N VAL A 141 14.29 -23.74 3.27
CA VAL A 141 13.10 -23.87 4.11
C VAL A 141 12.97 -25.27 4.68
N VAL A 142 12.35 -25.35 5.86
CA VAL A 142 11.93 -26.61 6.48
C VAL A 142 10.43 -26.51 6.73
N ARG A 143 9.68 -27.48 6.21
CA ARG A 143 8.23 -27.56 6.42
C ARG A 143 7.93 -28.18 7.78
N VAL A 144 7.09 -27.50 8.55
CA VAL A 144 6.62 -27.96 9.85
C VAL A 144 5.10 -28.01 9.87
N ASN A 145 4.55 -29.08 10.46
CA ASN A 145 3.11 -29.26 10.58
C ASN A 145 2.59 -28.60 11.86
N CYS A 146 2.51 -27.27 11.86
CA CYS A 146 1.92 -26.51 12.95
C CYS A 146 1.23 -25.24 12.45
N GLU A 147 0.24 -24.79 13.21
CA GLU A 147 -0.46 -23.54 12.92
C GLU A 147 0.40 -22.33 13.30
N TYR A 148 0.27 -21.27 12.51
CA TYR A 148 0.93 -19.99 12.75
C TYR A 148 -0.08 -18.86 12.60
N PRO A 149 -0.26 -17.99 13.62
CA PRO A 149 -1.12 -16.83 13.51
C PRO A 149 -0.63 -15.90 12.38
N PRO A 150 -1.50 -15.50 11.45
CA PRO A 150 -1.07 -14.71 10.31
C PRO A 150 -0.67 -13.29 10.73
N ASN A 151 0.39 -12.78 10.11
CA ASN A 151 0.80 -11.37 10.15
C ASN A 151 0.23 -10.63 8.92
N ASN A 152 -1.07 -10.75 8.72
CA ASN A 152 -1.80 -10.17 7.59
C ASN A 152 -2.30 -8.75 7.88
N TYR A 153 -2.99 -8.15 6.91
CA TYR A 153 -3.53 -6.80 7.02
C TYR A 153 -4.48 -6.61 8.22
N ARG A 154 -5.26 -7.64 8.59
CA ARG A 154 -6.22 -7.57 9.71
C ARG A 154 -5.47 -7.38 11.02
N LEU A 155 -4.35 -8.08 11.20
CA LEU A 155 -3.48 -7.90 12.36
C LEU A 155 -2.98 -6.45 12.46
N PHE A 156 -2.44 -5.89 11.37
CA PHE A 156 -1.87 -4.54 11.38
C PHE A 156 -2.93 -3.46 11.55
N ASN A 157 -4.12 -3.64 10.96
CA ASN A 157 -5.26 -2.77 11.18
C ASN A 157 -5.69 -2.78 12.66
N ASN A 158 -5.79 -3.97 13.29
CA ASN A 158 -6.12 -4.12 14.72
C ASN A 158 -5.01 -3.56 15.65
N ARG A 159 -3.80 -3.39 15.12
CA ARG A 159 -2.65 -2.78 15.80
C ARG A 159 -2.41 -1.32 15.42
N PHE A 160 -3.35 -0.69 14.70
CA PHE A 160 -3.35 0.73 14.37
C PHE A 160 -2.17 1.19 13.52
N LEU A 161 -1.65 0.32 12.64
CA LEU A 161 -0.82 0.80 11.55
C LEU A 161 -1.67 1.77 10.70
N GLU A 162 -1.14 2.96 10.42
CA GLU A 162 -1.88 3.94 9.64
C GLU A 162 -2.20 3.41 8.23
N GLU A 163 -3.39 3.76 7.74
CA GLU A 163 -3.92 3.25 6.48
C GLU A 163 -2.97 3.53 5.31
N LYS A 164 -2.29 4.68 5.28
CA LYS A 164 -1.29 5.03 4.26
C LYS A 164 -0.16 4.01 4.11
N TYR A 165 0.31 3.43 5.22
CA TYR A 165 1.37 2.43 5.21
C TYR A 165 0.83 1.09 4.75
N LEU A 166 -0.34 0.70 5.25
CA LEU A 166 -0.97 -0.55 4.88
C LEU A 166 -1.34 -0.55 3.39
N ASP A 167 -1.98 0.51 2.91
CA ASP A 167 -2.28 0.71 1.50
C ASP A 167 -1.03 0.56 0.62
N PHE A 168 0.09 1.20 1.00
CA PHE A 168 1.35 1.08 0.26
C PHE A 168 1.93 -0.34 0.29
N MET A 169 1.86 -1.02 1.42
CA MET A 169 2.28 -2.43 1.53
C MET A 169 1.42 -3.35 0.66
N ILE A 170 0.10 -3.10 0.58
CA ILE A 170 -0.81 -3.85 -0.30
C ILE A 170 -0.56 -3.51 -1.78
N TYR A 171 -0.23 -2.25 -2.10
CA TYR A 171 0.18 -1.88 -3.45
C TYR A 171 1.44 -2.64 -3.88
N LEU A 172 2.47 -2.70 -3.02
CA LEU A 172 3.67 -3.49 -3.29
C LEU A 172 3.37 -4.97 -3.46
N PHE A 173 2.46 -5.52 -2.65
CA PHE A 173 2.01 -6.89 -2.79
C PHE A 173 1.40 -7.12 -4.17
N ILE A 174 0.47 -6.27 -4.60
CA ILE A 174 -0.16 -6.37 -5.92
C ILE A 174 0.90 -6.39 -7.01
N ILE A 175 1.87 -5.46 -6.99
CA ILE A 175 2.95 -5.38 -7.99
C ILE A 175 3.76 -6.69 -8.11
N LEU A 176 3.92 -7.43 -7.01
CA LEU A 176 4.68 -8.68 -7.00
C LEU A 176 3.83 -9.92 -7.34
N HIS A 177 2.51 -9.80 -7.25
CA HIS A 177 1.56 -10.91 -7.35
C HIS A 177 0.59 -10.68 -8.50
N ALA A 178 0.98 -11.16 -9.69
CA ALA A 178 0.20 -11.03 -10.92
C ALA A 178 -1.16 -11.75 -10.89
N ASP A 179 -1.37 -12.65 -9.93
CA ASP A 179 -2.62 -13.35 -9.61
C ASP A 179 -3.53 -12.54 -8.67
N SER A 180 -3.19 -11.28 -8.40
CA SER A 180 -4.02 -10.38 -7.60
C SER A 180 -5.09 -9.70 -8.44
N HIS A 181 -6.32 -9.64 -7.91
CA HIS A 181 -7.46 -8.94 -8.50
C HIS A 181 -8.15 -8.02 -7.49
N LEU A 182 -8.78 -6.97 -7.98
CA LEU A 182 -9.55 -6.01 -7.20
C LEU A 182 -11.05 -6.19 -7.48
N ILE A 183 -11.78 -6.54 -6.43
CA ILE A 183 -13.25 -6.47 -6.42
C ILE A 183 -13.63 -5.07 -5.96
N CYS A 184 -14.38 -4.34 -6.76
CA CYS A 184 -14.94 -3.03 -6.43
C CYS A 184 -16.46 -3.14 -6.36
N MET A 185 -17.03 -3.21 -5.14
CA MET A 185 -18.46 -3.08 -4.94
C MET A 185 -18.84 -1.60 -4.93
N TRP A 186 -19.76 -1.22 -5.82
CA TRP A 186 -20.14 0.17 -6.02
C TRP A 186 -21.07 0.70 -4.92
N PRO A 187 -21.11 2.02 -4.69
CA PRO A 187 -21.95 2.64 -3.67
C PRO A 187 -23.40 2.17 -3.68
N LYS A 188 -24.01 2.02 -4.87
CA LYS A 188 -25.39 1.51 -5.02
C LYS A 188 -25.61 0.11 -4.47
N ALA A 189 -24.65 -0.80 -4.66
CA ALA A 189 -24.71 -2.15 -4.08
C ALA A 189 -24.53 -2.11 -2.57
N ILE A 190 -23.64 -1.24 -2.07
CA ILE A 190 -23.42 -1.05 -0.62
C ILE A 190 -24.61 -0.35 0.06
N GLY A 191 -25.35 0.46 -0.68
CA GLY A 191 -26.62 1.05 -0.26
C GLY A 191 -27.80 0.08 -0.26
N ALA A 192 -27.64 -1.11 -0.82
CA ALA A 192 -28.69 -2.13 -0.87
C ALA A 192 -28.94 -2.78 0.51
N ASN A 193 -29.75 -3.85 0.51
CA ASN A 193 -30.03 -4.63 1.72
C ASN A 193 -28.73 -5.19 2.34
N LYS A 194 -28.56 -4.98 3.66
CA LYS A 194 -27.45 -5.49 4.48
C LYS A 194 -27.24 -7.01 4.36
N GLU A 195 -28.32 -7.78 4.22
CA GLU A 195 -28.25 -9.24 4.04
C GLU A 195 -27.51 -9.60 2.75
N LYS A 196 -27.83 -8.93 1.63
CA LYS A 196 -27.15 -9.12 0.34
C LYS A 196 -25.67 -8.81 0.41
N ILE A 197 -25.29 -7.76 1.13
CA ILE A 197 -23.88 -7.40 1.35
C ILE A 197 -23.17 -8.49 2.15
N THR A 198 -23.80 -8.97 3.22
CA THR A 198 -23.24 -10.03 4.08
C THR A 198 -23.07 -11.33 3.30
N GLU A 199 -24.02 -11.68 2.43
CA GLU A 199 -23.96 -12.84 1.55
C GLU A 199 -22.83 -12.70 0.53
N ALA A 200 -22.70 -11.54 -0.13
CA ALA A 200 -21.60 -11.26 -1.05
C ALA A 200 -20.23 -11.35 -0.37
N GLU A 201 -20.08 -10.76 0.82
CA GLU A 201 -18.84 -10.85 1.61
C GLU A 201 -18.54 -12.30 2.03
N THR A 202 -19.56 -13.10 2.35
CA THR A 202 -19.39 -14.52 2.70
C THR A 202 -18.86 -15.30 1.50
N ILE A 203 -19.41 -15.06 0.30
CA ILE A 203 -18.91 -15.68 -0.93
C ILE A 203 -17.46 -15.28 -1.18
N ILE A 204 -17.12 -13.99 -1.09
CA ILE A 204 -15.75 -13.51 -1.32
C ILE A 204 -14.76 -14.19 -0.37
N ASN A 205 -15.07 -14.27 0.93
CA ASN A 205 -14.17 -14.88 1.91
C ASN A 205 -14.07 -16.42 1.78
N ASN A 206 -15.08 -17.09 1.22
CA ASN A 206 -15.09 -18.55 1.05
C ASN A 206 -14.43 -18.99 -0.27
N GLU A 207 -14.56 -18.18 -1.32
CA GLU A 207 -14.10 -18.52 -2.67
C GLU A 207 -12.67 -18.03 -2.93
N PHE A 208 -12.19 -17.00 -2.22
CA PHE A 208 -10.90 -16.37 -2.49
C PHE A 208 -10.02 -16.20 -1.26
N THR A 209 -8.70 -16.13 -1.50
CA THR A 209 -7.75 -15.60 -0.51
C THR A 209 -7.86 -14.08 -0.49
N VAL A 210 -8.45 -13.52 0.58
CA VAL A 210 -8.61 -12.07 0.74
C VAL A 210 -7.35 -11.46 1.36
N VAL A 211 -6.61 -10.70 0.56
CA VAL A 211 -5.38 -10.01 0.96
C VAL A 211 -5.65 -8.70 1.68
N TYR A 212 -6.69 -7.97 1.27
CA TYR A 212 -7.04 -6.67 1.83
C TYR A 212 -8.52 -6.34 1.60
N SER A 213 -9.09 -5.51 2.47
CA SER A 213 -10.44 -4.96 2.30
C SER A 213 -10.50 -3.54 2.82
N LYS A 214 -11.11 -2.61 2.07
CA LYS A 214 -11.18 -1.19 2.43
C LYS A 214 -12.48 -0.55 1.97
N LYS A 215 -12.97 0.41 2.77
CA LYS A 215 -14.07 1.30 2.40
C LYS A 215 -13.51 2.64 1.97
N ILE A 216 -13.99 3.16 0.86
CA ILE A 216 -13.50 4.39 0.24
C ILE A 216 -14.67 5.36 0.12
N ASP A 217 -14.55 6.47 0.83
CA ASP A 217 -15.50 7.57 0.69
C ASP A 217 -15.26 8.27 -0.65
N VAL A 218 -16.34 8.47 -1.40
CA VAL A 218 -16.27 9.04 -2.74
C VAL A 218 -17.41 10.03 -2.94
N THR A 219 -17.10 11.16 -3.56
CA THR A 219 -18.14 12.08 -4.06
C THR A 219 -18.70 11.55 -5.38
N TYR A 220 -19.86 12.04 -5.81
CA TYR A 220 -20.37 11.71 -7.16
C TYR A 220 -19.31 12.00 -8.24
N ASN A 221 -18.66 13.15 -8.13
CA ASN A 221 -17.59 13.56 -9.04
C ASN A 221 -16.36 12.64 -8.95
N GLY A 222 -15.97 12.24 -7.73
CA GLY A 222 -14.92 11.25 -7.53
C GLY A 222 -15.24 9.92 -8.18
N LEU A 223 -16.48 9.42 -8.04
CA LEU A 223 -16.90 8.17 -8.68
C LEU A 223 -16.83 8.30 -10.21
N ARG A 224 -17.34 9.41 -10.76
CA ARG A 224 -17.27 9.68 -12.19
C ARG A 224 -15.82 9.70 -12.69
N ASN A 225 -14.89 10.34 -11.96
CA ASN A 225 -13.47 10.37 -12.32
C ASN A 225 -12.80 8.99 -12.22
N ILE A 226 -13.22 8.15 -11.28
CA ILE A 226 -12.80 6.74 -11.22
C ILE A 226 -13.29 5.99 -12.46
N MET A 227 -14.55 6.20 -12.88
CA MET A 227 -15.09 5.56 -14.07
C MET A 227 -14.32 5.96 -15.33
N VAL A 228 -13.99 7.24 -15.48
CA VAL A 228 -13.16 7.73 -16.61
C VAL A 228 -11.83 6.98 -16.66
N GLN A 229 -11.14 6.84 -15.54
CA GLN A 229 -9.82 6.19 -15.53
C GLN A 229 -9.91 4.66 -15.70
N THR A 230 -10.91 4.03 -15.08
CA THR A 230 -11.10 2.57 -15.10
C THR A 230 -11.52 2.06 -16.48
N TYR A 231 -12.41 2.78 -17.15
CA TYR A 231 -13.02 2.35 -18.42
C TYR A 231 -12.54 3.19 -19.62
N CYS A 232 -11.46 3.95 -19.48
CA CYS A 232 -10.90 4.70 -20.60
C CYS A 232 -10.59 3.78 -21.78
N GLY A 233 -10.99 4.16 -22.99
CA GLY A 233 -10.75 3.39 -24.21
C GLY A 233 -11.85 2.39 -24.58
N PHE A 234 -12.87 2.20 -23.74
CA PHE A 234 -14.07 1.45 -24.13
C PHE A 234 -15.02 2.33 -24.97
N ASP A 235 -15.58 1.78 -26.05
CA ASP A 235 -16.42 2.52 -27.01
C ASP A 235 -17.56 3.31 -26.34
N TRP A 236 -18.24 2.68 -25.37
CA TRP A 236 -19.39 3.26 -24.68
C TRP A 236 -19.03 4.40 -23.71
N MET A 237 -17.76 4.52 -23.31
CA MET A 237 -17.31 5.58 -22.40
C MET A 237 -17.20 6.93 -23.08
N GLY A 238 -17.00 6.94 -24.40
CA GLY A 238 -16.63 8.14 -25.13
C GLY A 238 -15.17 8.53 -24.91
N GLY A 239 -14.86 9.80 -25.10
CA GLY A 239 -13.51 10.34 -24.98
C GLY A 239 -13.52 11.82 -24.57
N LEU A 240 -12.36 12.46 -24.70
CA LEU A 240 -12.22 13.90 -24.39
C LEU A 240 -13.20 14.76 -25.21
N GLU A 241 -13.42 14.43 -26.48
CA GLU A 241 -14.26 15.21 -27.40
C GLU A 241 -15.74 15.25 -27.00
N ASN A 242 -16.22 14.27 -26.21
CA ASN A 242 -17.58 14.23 -25.70
C ASN A 242 -17.65 14.21 -24.16
N ASN A 243 -16.60 14.68 -23.48
CA ASN A 243 -16.50 14.75 -22.02
C ASN A 243 -16.84 13.43 -21.30
N TYR A 244 -16.43 12.29 -21.89
CA TYR A 244 -16.69 10.96 -21.35
C TYR A 244 -18.13 10.76 -20.85
N THR A 245 -19.13 11.10 -21.67
CA THR A 245 -20.56 11.02 -21.29
C THR A 245 -20.97 9.67 -20.71
N GLY A 246 -20.37 8.56 -21.18
CA GLY A 246 -20.61 7.22 -20.61
C GLY A 246 -20.18 7.09 -19.14
N ALA A 247 -19.14 7.82 -18.71
CA ALA A 247 -18.71 7.85 -17.31
C ALA A 247 -19.80 8.42 -16.41
N THR A 248 -20.49 9.47 -16.85
CA THR A 248 -21.60 10.09 -16.13
C THR A 248 -22.75 9.11 -16.00
N SER A 249 -23.19 8.50 -17.11
CA SER A 249 -24.26 7.49 -17.08
C SER A 249 -23.91 6.30 -16.19
N LYS A 250 -22.65 5.86 -16.20
CA LYS A 250 -22.20 4.77 -15.31
C LYS A 250 -22.19 5.21 -13.84
N ALA A 251 -21.75 6.43 -13.56
CA ALA A 251 -21.76 6.98 -12.21
C ALA A 251 -23.18 7.10 -11.67
N ASP A 252 -24.16 7.53 -12.48
CA ASP A 252 -25.57 7.62 -12.08
C ASP A 252 -26.13 6.27 -11.60
N GLU A 253 -25.79 5.19 -12.31
CA GLU A 253 -26.24 3.83 -11.99
C GLU A 253 -25.50 3.22 -10.78
N CYS A 254 -24.28 3.68 -10.49
CA CYS A 254 -23.41 3.10 -9.47
C CYS A 254 -23.32 3.94 -8.19
N TYR A 255 -23.69 5.22 -8.23
CA TYR A 255 -23.60 6.13 -7.08
C TYR A 255 -24.77 5.95 -6.13
N ASP A 256 -24.49 6.17 -4.84
CA ASP A 256 -25.49 6.34 -3.81
C ASP A 256 -24.94 7.30 -2.76
N VAL A 257 -25.80 8.17 -2.25
CA VAL A 257 -25.40 9.27 -1.37
C VAL A 257 -24.89 8.72 -0.05
N ASP A 258 -23.73 9.21 0.39
CA ASP A 258 -23.07 8.80 1.64
C ASP A 258 -22.76 7.30 1.73
N LYS A 259 -22.69 6.60 0.58
CA LYS A 259 -22.25 5.20 0.50
C LYS A 259 -20.83 5.10 -0.06
N PRO A 260 -19.96 4.29 0.56
CA PRO A 260 -18.60 4.13 0.09
C PRO A 260 -18.54 3.13 -1.07
N ILE A 261 -17.41 3.14 -1.79
CA ILE A 261 -16.96 1.97 -2.55
C ILE A 261 -16.35 1.00 -1.53
N CYS A 262 -16.70 -0.29 -1.59
CA CYS A 262 -15.99 -1.33 -0.84
C CYS A 262 -15.08 -2.10 -1.80
N ILE A 263 -13.78 -2.07 -1.54
CA ILE A 263 -12.79 -2.82 -2.31
C ILE A 263 -12.28 -4.05 -1.56
N TYR A 264 -11.97 -5.11 -2.30
CA TYR A 264 -11.29 -6.30 -1.81
C TYR A 264 -10.15 -6.64 -2.76
N VAL A 265 -8.94 -6.78 -2.23
CA VAL A 265 -7.82 -7.37 -2.97
C VAL A 265 -7.86 -8.87 -2.70
N ILE A 266 -8.01 -9.66 -3.75
CA ILE A 266 -8.06 -11.12 -3.70
C ILE A 266 -6.88 -11.71 -4.49
N GLN A 267 -6.51 -12.94 -4.17
CA GLN A 267 -5.63 -13.75 -5.00
C GLN A 267 -6.37 -14.96 -5.56
N ASP A 268 -6.29 -15.13 -6.88
CA ASP A 268 -6.73 -16.31 -7.61
C ASP A 268 -6.08 -16.32 -9.00
N SER A 269 -5.47 -17.44 -9.37
CA SER A 269 -4.85 -17.59 -10.70
C SER A 269 -5.82 -18.09 -11.77
N ASN A 270 -7.06 -18.47 -11.38
CA ASN A 270 -8.06 -19.03 -12.27
C ASN A 270 -9.12 -17.99 -12.68
N LEU A 271 -8.90 -17.33 -13.81
CA LEU A 271 -9.85 -16.33 -14.34
C LEU A 271 -11.28 -16.87 -14.53
N ASN A 272 -11.45 -18.15 -14.90
CA ASN A 272 -12.77 -18.74 -15.03
C ASN A 272 -13.49 -18.87 -13.68
N HIS A 273 -12.74 -19.11 -12.60
CA HIS A 273 -13.30 -19.12 -11.24
C HIS A 273 -13.73 -17.71 -10.84
N ILE A 274 -12.88 -16.71 -11.08
CA ILE A 274 -13.19 -15.29 -10.84
C ILE A 274 -14.47 -14.87 -11.57
N ILE A 275 -14.60 -15.17 -12.87
CA ILE A 275 -15.79 -14.84 -13.67
C ILE A 275 -17.04 -15.50 -13.08
N LYS A 276 -16.97 -16.77 -12.68
CA LYS A 276 -18.11 -17.48 -12.07
C LYS A 276 -18.55 -16.83 -10.77
N VAL A 277 -17.60 -16.49 -9.88
CA VAL A 277 -17.92 -15.86 -8.60
C VAL A 277 -18.45 -14.44 -8.80
N LYS A 278 -17.90 -13.68 -9.76
CA LYS A 278 -18.40 -12.36 -10.18
C LYS A 278 -19.89 -12.40 -10.54
N GLU A 279 -20.30 -13.38 -11.34
CA GLU A 279 -21.70 -13.55 -11.73
C GLU A 279 -22.58 -13.99 -10.55
N LYS A 280 -22.13 -14.95 -9.72
CA LYS A 280 -22.83 -15.34 -8.48
C LYS A 280 -23.15 -14.12 -7.60
N ILE A 281 -22.18 -13.23 -7.41
CA ILE A 281 -22.38 -12.03 -6.58
C ILE A 281 -23.32 -11.04 -7.29
N ARG A 282 -23.25 -10.90 -8.62
CA ARG A 282 -24.17 -10.03 -9.38
C ARG A 282 -25.62 -10.46 -9.26
N GLU A 283 -25.89 -11.76 -9.28
CA GLU A 283 -27.23 -12.34 -9.11
C GLU A 283 -27.85 -11.95 -7.76
N ILE A 284 -27.07 -11.95 -6.68
CA ILE A 284 -27.53 -11.52 -5.34
C ILE A 284 -28.10 -10.10 -5.39
N PHE A 285 -27.37 -9.16 -6.02
CA PHE A 285 -27.79 -7.78 -6.08
C PHE A 285 -28.91 -7.53 -7.08
N GLY A 286 -28.94 -8.25 -8.21
CA GLY A 286 -29.93 -8.06 -9.28
C GLY A 286 -29.75 -6.76 -10.05
N MET A 287 -28.54 -6.18 -10.04
CA MET A 287 -28.20 -4.89 -10.67
C MET A 287 -27.24 -5.04 -11.86
N GLY A 288 -27.03 -6.27 -12.34
CA GLY A 288 -26.11 -6.58 -13.44
C GLY A 288 -24.70 -6.02 -13.19
N LYS A 289 -24.16 -5.30 -14.19
CA LYS A 289 -22.79 -4.72 -14.14
C LYS A 289 -22.68 -3.50 -13.20
N HIS A 290 -23.76 -3.05 -12.57
CA HIS A 290 -23.78 -1.87 -11.71
C HIS A 290 -23.61 -2.19 -10.23
N SER A 291 -23.62 -3.48 -9.85
CA SER A 291 -23.34 -3.89 -8.48
C SER A 291 -21.84 -3.86 -8.15
N LEU A 292 -21.02 -4.44 -9.02
CA LEU A 292 -19.59 -4.55 -8.81
C LEU A 292 -18.77 -4.65 -10.11
N HIS A 293 -17.49 -4.38 -9.96
CA HIS A 293 -16.44 -4.62 -10.94
C HIS A 293 -15.38 -5.58 -10.36
N ILE A 294 -14.85 -6.48 -11.19
CA ILE A 294 -13.62 -7.23 -10.93
C ILE A 294 -12.82 -7.11 -12.21
N ASN A 295 -11.57 -6.71 -12.11
CA ASN A 295 -10.69 -6.54 -13.26
C ASN A 295 -10.17 -7.89 -13.79
N ASP A 296 -9.80 -7.90 -15.06
CA ASP A 296 -9.47 -9.15 -15.76
C ASP A 296 -7.94 -9.31 -15.94
N THR A 297 -7.17 -8.21 -15.99
CA THR A 297 -5.70 -8.25 -16.13
C THR A 297 -4.94 -7.68 -14.94
N HIS A 298 -3.67 -8.06 -14.80
CA HIS A 298 -2.81 -7.55 -13.73
C HIS A 298 -2.56 -6.04 -13.86
N GLU A 299 -2.39 -5.53 -15.08
CA GLU A 299 -2.20 -4.09 -15.35
C GLU A 299 -3.40 -3.28 -14.89
N GLU A 300 -4.63 -3.79 -15.09
CA GLU A 300 -5.84 -3.19 -14.55
C GLU A 300 -5.86 -3.25 -13.01
N THR A 301 -5.42 -4.36 -12.39
CA THR A 301 -5.28 -4.44 -10.92
C THR A 301 -4.37 -3.33 -10.41
N VAL A 302 -3.20 -3.15 -11.05
CA VAL A 302 -2.22 -2.12 -10.66
C VAL A 302 -2.82 -0.73 -10.82
N MET A 303 -3.48 -0.44 -11.94
CA MET A 303 -4.12 0.85 -12.18
C MET A 303 -5.21 1.16 -11.14
N LEU A 304 -6.07 0.19 -10.81
CA LEU A 304 -7.08 0.35 -9.76
C LEU A 304 -6.43 0.50 -8.38
N ALA A 305 -5.34 -0.20 -8.09
CA ALA A 305 -4.58 -0.06 -6.86
C ALA A 305 -3.98 1.34 -6.72
N GLN A 306 -3.43 1.91 -7.81
CA GLN A 306 -2.95 3.29 -7.86
C GLN A 306 -4.06 4.30 -7.53
N ILE A 307 -5.30 4.04 -7.95
CA ILE A 307 -6.46 4.88 -7.62
C ILE A 307 -6.88 4.72 -6.16
N PHE A 308 -7.03 3.48 -5.68
CA PHE A 308 -7.69 3.18 -4.40
C PHE A 308 -6.77 3.13 -3.17
N LEU A 309 -5.49 2.84 -3.39
CA LEU A 309 -4.47 2.66 -2.35
C LEU A 309 -3.48 3.84 -2.28
N ASN A 310 -3.75 4.93 -3.00
CA ASN A 310 -3.01 6.18 -2.82
C ASN A 310 -3.96 7.27 -2.33
N TYR A 311 -3.76 7.71 -1.09
CA TYR A 311 -4.62 8.72 -0.45
C TYR A 311 -4.67 10.03 -1.25
N ASN A 312 -3.53 10.50 -1.78
CA ASN A 312 -3.47 11.73 -2.56
C ASN A 312 -4.28 11.63 -3.87
N THR A 313 -4.35 10.44 -4.45
CA THR A 313 -5.16 10.15 -5.64
C THR A 313 -6.65 10.23 -5.32
N LEU A 314 -7.06 9.62 -4.20
CA LEU A 314 -8.43 9.74 -3.70
C LEU A 314 -8.81 11.21 -3.37
N GLU A 315 -7.89 11.97 -2.79
CA GLU A 315 -8.09 13.40 -2.54
C GLU A 315 -8.23 14.18 -3.85
N PHE A 316 -7.36 13.92 -4.83
CA PHE A 316 -7.39 14.56 -6.14
C PHE A 316 -8.70 14.29 -6.89
N ILE A 317 -9.07 13.02 -7.08
CA ILE A 317 -10.25 12.64 -7.88
C ILE A 317 -11.56 13.14 -7.27
N ASN A 318 -11.66 13.20 -5.94
CA ASN A 318 -12.87 13.69 -5.27
C ASN A 318 -13.08 15.20 -5.41
N ASN A 319 -11.99 15.97 -5.60
CA ASN A 319 -12.00 17.43 -5.53
C ASN A 319 -11.72 18.13 -6.86
N THR A 320 -11.52 17.40 -7.95
CA THR A 320 -11.13 17.99 -9.27
C THR A 320 -11.97 17.41 -10.41
N VAL A 321 -11.95 18.06 -11.58
CA VAL A 321 -12.59 17.58 -12.81
C VAL A 321 -11.56 17.66 -13.95
N PRO A 322 -10.53 16.81 -13.92
CA PRO A 322 -9.29 17.02 -14.67
C PRO A 322 -9.44 16.90 -16.18
N ASP A 323 -10.46 16.18 -16.64
CA ASP A 323 -10.76 15.98 -18.05
C ASP A 323 -11.40 17.21 -18.72
N ARG A 324 -11.78 18.24 -17.97
CA ARG A 324 -12.22 19.54 -18.54
C ARG A 324 -11.11 20.23 -19.32
N ASN A 325 -9.85 20.03 -18.95
CA ASN A 325 -8.73 20.57 -19.70
C ASN A 325 -8.34 19.61 -20.83
N VAL A 326 -9.10 19.66 -21.93
CA VAL A 326 -8.94 18.76 -23.09
C VAL A 326 -7.51 18.80 -23.65
N GLU A 327 -6.95 19.99 -23.82
CA GLU A 327 -5.63 20.17 -24.42
C GLU A 327 -4.50 19.63 -23.52
N LEU A 328 -4.60 19.83 -22.20
CA LEU A 328 -3.67 19.20 -21.27
C LEU A 328 -3.76 17.67 -21.33
N ASN A 329 -4.97 17.10 -21.37
CA ASN A 329 -5.14 15.65 -21.42
C ASN A 329 -4.57 15.05 -22.73
N LYS A 330 -4.73 15.74 -23.86
CA LYS A 330 -4.06 15.36 -25.13
C LYS A 330 -2.54 15.31 -24.96
N LYS A 331 -1.94 16.31 -24.29
CA LYS A 331 -0.50 16.32 -23.98
C LYS A 331 -0.10 15.21 -23.03
N ILE A 332 -0.89 14.92 -21.99
CA ILE A 332 -0.64 13.82 -21.05
C ILE A 332 -0.65 12.47 -21.78
N PHE A 333 -1.62 12.21 -22.65
CA PHE A 333 -1.67 10.97 -23.43
C PHE A 333 -0.52 10.86 -24.42
N LEU A 334 -0.13 11.97 -25.06
CA LEU A 334 1.05 12.00 -25.93
C LEU A 334 2.34 11.79 -25.13
N TYR A 335 2.46 12.38 -23.94
CA TYR A 335 3.59 12.16 -23.03
C TYR A 335 3.70 10.68 -22.62
N LYS A 336 2.59 10.07 -22.19
CA LYS A 336 2.52 8.64 -21.85
C LYS A 336 2.94 7.77 -23.04
N SER A 337 2.42 8.07 -24.22
CA SER A 337 2.76 7.34 -25.46
C SER A 337 4.25 7.44 -25.79
N LYS A 338 4.86 8.62 -25.60
CA LYS A 338 6.31 8.79 -25.78
C LYS A 338 7.13 7.99 -24.76
N LEU A 339 6.72 7.91 -23.50
CA LEU A 339 7.39 7.05 -22.51
C LEU A 339 7.36 5.58 -22.96
N ILE A 340 6.18 5.09 -23.35
CA ILE A 340 6.00 3.71 -23.83
C ILE A 340 6.84 3.44 -25.08
N ASN A 341 6.78 4.30 -26.09
CA ASN A 341 7.51 4.13 -27.36
C ASN A 341 9.03 4.17 -27.17
N ASN A 342 9.51 4.85 -26.15
CA ASN A 342 10.93 4.89 -25.78
C ASN A 342 11.32 3.75 -24.81
N LEU A 343 10.40 2.85 -24.45
CA LEU A 343 10.63 1.79 -23.47
C LEU A 343 11.11 2.33 -22.11
N LEU A 344 10.59 3.50 -21.73
CA LEU A 344 10.88 4.12 -20.43
C LEU A 344 9.86 3.61 -19.40
N ASN A 345 10.35 3.27 -18.22
CA ASN A 345 9.50 2.90 -17.11
C ASN A 345 8.83 4.16 -16.52
N PHE A 346 7.53 4.35 -16.77
CA PHE A 346 6.81 5.53 -16.29
C PHE A 346 6.75 5.63 -14.76
N GLU A 347 7.02 4.54 -14.02
CA GLU A 347 7.14 4.58 -12.55
C GLU A 347 8.37 5.37 -12.07
N GLU A 348 9.36 5.60 -12.94
CA GLU A 348 10.56 6.42 -12.66
C GLU A 348 10.36 7.91 -12.93
N PHE A 349 9.14 8.33 -13.27
CA PHE A 349 8.79 9.71 -13.64
C PHE A 349 7.67 10.25 -12.76
N VAL A 350 7.77 11.53 -12.42
CA VAL A 350 6.70 12.30 -11.76
C VAL A 350 6.54 13.62 -12.50
N ILE A 351 5.36 13.89 -13.01
CA ILE A 351 5.01 15.17 -13.64
C ILE A 351 4.85 16.25 -12.56
N ASP A 352 5.37 17.44 -12.79
CA ASP A 352 5.37 18.52 -11.78
C ASP A 352 4.85 19.87 -12.30
N SER A 353 5.02 20.92 -11.47
CA SER A 353 4.87 22.32 -11.87
C SER A 353 3.51 22.67 -12.53
N SER A 354 3.52 23.23 -13.75
CA SER A 354 2.36 23.82 -14.41
C SER A 354 1.28 22.80 -14.74
N ALA A 355 1.66 21.58 -15.16
CA ALA A 355 0.71 20.53 -15.52
C ALA A 355 -0.17 20.12 -14.32
N VAL A 356 0.40 20.11 -13.11
CA VAL A 356 -0.36 19.87 -11.88
C VAL A 356 -1.39 20.98 -11.64
N ILE A 357 -1.00 22.24 -11.76
CA ILE A 357 -1.92 23.39 -11.57
C ILE A 357 -3.06 23.34 -12.60
N ALA A 358 -2.75 22.93 -13.83
CA ALA A 358 -3.71 22.78 -14.91
C ALA A 358 -4.69 21.62 -14.72
N LEU A 359 -4.26 20.49 -14.13
CA LEU A 359 -5.16 19.40 -13.74
C LEU A 359 -6.19 19.82 -12.68
N TYR A 360 -5.83 20.78 -11.82
CA TYR A 360 -6.76 21.39 -10.85
C TYR A 360 -7.65 22.47 -11.49
N ASN A 361 -7.57 22.68 -12.81
CA ASN A 361 -8.28 23.72 -13.56
C ASN A 361 -8.06 25.15 -13.05
N LEU A 362 -6.86 25.42 -12.50
CA LEU A 362 -6.53 26.75 -11.97
C LEU A 362 -5.98 27.70 -13.04
N ARG A 363 -5.24 27.16 -14.02
CA ARG A 363 -4.77 27.83 -15.24
C ARG A 363 -4.22 26.80 -16.22
N ASP A 364 -3.98 27.17 -17.47
CA ASP A 364 -3.41 26.26 -18.46
C ASP A 364 -1.91 26.00 -18.30
N ALA A 365 -1.45 24.90 -18.92
CA ALA A 365 -0.05 24.51 -19.04
C ALA A 365 0.33 24.26 -20.50
N ASN A 366 1.52 24.73 -20.88
CA ASN A 366 2.01 24.66 -22.25
C ASN A 366 2.80 23.37 -22.51
N ASP A 367 3.49 22.88 -21.50
CA ASP A 367 4.44 21.77 -21.48
C ASP A 367 4.07 20.75 -20.39
N ILE A 368 4.77 19.62 -20.41
CA ILE A 368 4.71 18.58 -19.37
C ILE A 368 6.11 18.43 -18.80
N ASP A 369 6.41 19.21 -17.77
CA ASP A 369 7.65 19.11 -17.01
C ASP A 369 7.60 17.91 -16.05
N TYR A 370 8.76 17.31 -15.79
CA TYR A 370 8.84 16.11 -14.96
C TYR A 370 10.15 15.99 -14.19
N ILE A 371 10.10 15.26 -13.08
CA ILE A 371 11.25 14.79 -12.32
C ILE A 371 11.43 13.31 -12.64
N THR A 372 12.67 12.88 -12.88
CA THR A 372 12.99 11.48 -13.15
C THR A 372 14.30 11.07 -12.49
N CYS A 373 14.42 9.78 -12.21
CA CYS A 373 15.67 9.12 -11.82
C CYS A 373 16.20 8.18 -12.92
N SER A 374 15.58 8.20 -14.10
CA SER A 374 15.97 7.35 -15.21
C SER A 374 17.36 7.71 -15.73
N GLN A 375 18.17 6.70 -16.04
CA GLN A 375 19.52 6.86 -16.59
C GLN A 375 19.52 7.03 -18.12
N ASP A 376 18.38 6.81 -18.78
CA ASP A 376 18.20 6.83 -20.23
C ASP A 376 18.02 8.27 -20.80
N ILE A 377 18.91 9.19 -20.44
CA ILE A 377 18.79 10.64 -20.69
C ILE A 377 18.51 10.98 -22.17
N LYS A 378 19.14 10.29 -23.12
CA LYS A 378 18.93 10.54 -24.57
C LYS A 378 17.49 10.27 -25.02
N LYS A 379 16.78 9.33 -24.39
CA LYS A 379 15.38 9.03 -24.68
C LYS A 379 14.45 10.04 -24.02
N VAL A 380 14.86 10.53 -22.85
CA VAL A 380 14.16 11.53 -22.04
C VAL A 380 14.09 12.90 -22.75
N GLU A 381 15.15 13.28 -23.48
CA GLU A 381 15.18 14.52 -24.29
C GLU A 381 14.07 14.61 -25.36
N SER A 382 13.48 13.48 -25.77
CA SER A 382 12.41 13.45 -26.78
C SER A 382 11.01 13.74 -26.22
N LEU A 383 10.87 13.97 -24.91
CA LEU A 383 9.59 14.20 -24.23
C LEU A 383 8.99 15.60 -24.51
N LEU A 384 7.78 15.87 -24.02
CA LEU A 384 7.02 17.11 -24.30
C LEU A 384 7.39 18.30 -23.39
N GLY A 385 8.36 18.13 -22.50
CA GLY A 385 8.80 19.14 -21.55
C GLY A 385 10.16 18.79 -20.99
N GLU A 386 10.59 19.56 -19.98
CA GLU A 386 11.95 19.50 -19.48
C GLU A 386 12.07 18.69 -18.18
N SER A 387 13.27 18.15 -17.97
CA SER A 387 13.60 17.54 -16.69
C SER A 387 13.82 18.61 -15.63
N HIS A 388 13.03 18.56 -14.56
CA HIS A 388 13.11 19.46 -13.42
C HIS A 388 14.03 18.98 -12.30
N VAL A 389 14.96 18.06 -12.58
CA VAL A 389 15.96 17.60 -11.60
C VAL A 389 16.78 18.78 -11.02
N ASN A 390 17.06 19.81 -11.82
CA ASN A 390 17.76 21.02 -11.35
C ASN A 390 16.93 21.90 -10.39
N TYR A 391 15.62 21.67 -10.30
CA TYR A 391 14.69 22.38 -9.41
C TYR A 391 14.48 21.66 -8.07
N LEU A 392 15.07 20.47 -7.86
CA LEU A 392 15.00 19.70 -6.61
C LEU A 392 15.42 20.50 -5.37
N LYS A 393 16.35 21.45 -5.52
CA LYS A 393 16.76 22.38 -4.44
C LYS A 393 15.60 23.18 -3.85
N TYR A 394 14.59 23.51 -4.64
CA TYR A 394 13.41 24.24 -4.19
C TYR A 394 12.38 23.33 -3.53
N TYR A 395 12.34 22.04 -3.89
CA TYR A 395 11.58 21.02 -3.16
C TYR A 395 12.24 20.68 -1.81
N GLN A 396 13.57 20.78 -1.74
CA GLN A 396 14.40 20.30 -0.62
C GLN A 396 14.28 18.78 -0.43
N MET A 397 14.22 18.06 -1.54
CA MET A 397 14.06 16.60 -1.60
C MET A 397 14.90 16.04 -2.74
N THR A 398 15.30 14.77 -2.63
CA THR A 398 15.94 14.05 -3.73
C THR A 398 14.89 13.61 -4.77
N ALA A 399 15.31 13.33 -6.01
CA ALA A 399 14.42 12.79 -7.04
C ALA A 399 13.77 11.48 -6.60
N THR A 400 14.55 10.57 -6.02
CA THR A 400 14.06 9.27 -5.56
C THR A 400 13.06 9.39 -4.43
N ASN A 401 13.20 10.36 -3.52
CA ASN A 401 12.18 10.59 -2.49
C ASN A 401 10.86 11.05 -3.15
N ILE A 402 10.91 11.99 -4.10
CA ILE A 402 9.70 12.45 -4.81
C ILE A 402 9.03 11.30 -5.59
N ILE A 403 9.80 10.43 -6.25
CA ILE A 403 9.30 9.37 -7.14
C ILE A 403 8.78 8.14 -6.38
N TYR A 404 9.40 7.81 -5.25
CA TYR A 404 9.19 6.56 -4.53
C TYR A 404 8.56 6.76 -3.13
N ASN A 405 8.29 7.99 -2.71
CA ASN A 405 7.46 8.26 -1.55
C ASN A 405 5.99 8.50 -1.99
N PRO A 406 5.03 7.60 -1.68
CA PRO A 406 3.63 7.75 -2.07
C PRO A 406 2.95 8.99 -1.49
N GLU A 407 3.55 9.66 -0.49
CA GLU A 407 3.08 10.93 0.01
C GLU A 407 3.38 12.11 -0.92
N CYS A 408 4.32 11.97 -1.86
CA CYS A 408 4.76 13.06 -2.72
C CYS A 408 3.92 13.21 -3.99
N TYR A 409 3.14 12.20 -4.37
CA TYR A 409 2.42 12.19 -5.64
C TYR A 409 1.01 11.62 -5.51
N PHE A 410 0.23 11.86 -6.54
CA PHE A 410 -1.01 11.15 -6.87
C PHE A 410 -0.91 10.57 -8.28
N TYR A 411 -1.77 9.62 -8.61
CA TYR A 411 -1.86 9.01 -9.93
C TYR A 411 -2.98 9.63 -10.76
N TYR A 412 -2.73 9.80 -12.05
CA TYR A 412 -3.75 10.11 -13.05
C TYR A 412 -3.43 9.39 -14.35
N PHE A 413 -4.35 8.53 -14.80
CA PHE A 413 -4.14 7.61 -15.93
C PHE A 413 -2.83 6.79 -15.82
N GLY A 414 -2.47 6.37 -14.61
CA GLY A 414 -1.27 5.58 -14.31
C GLY A 414 0.05 6.35 -14.37
N LEU A 415 0.01 7.68 -14.51
CA LEU A 415 1.19 8.55 -14.38
C LEU A 415 1.19 9.23 -13.01
N LYS A 416 2.37 9.41 -12.42
CA LYS A 416 2.52 10.15 -11.17
C LYS A 416 2.56 11.65 -11.42
N PHE A 417 1.84 12.40 -10.60
CA PHE A 417 1.86 13.86 -10.54
C PHE A 417 2.20 14.28 -9.12
N ILE A 418 3.14 15.22 -8.96
CA ILE A 418 3.51 15.70 -7.63
C ILE A 418 2.31 16.40 -6.97
N ILE A 419 2.12 16.22 -5.67
CA ILE A 419 0.97 16.83 -4.99
C ILE A 419 1.04 18.35 -5.01
N ILE A 420 -0.13 18.99 -5.11
CA ILE A 420 -0.24 20.45 -5.26
C ILE A 420 0.38 21.23 -4.09
N SER A 421 0.41 20.67 -2.88
CA SER A 421 1.07 21.28 -1.73
C SER A 421 2.60 21.32 -1.86
N LEU A 422 3.22 20.31 -2.49
CA LEU A 422 4.64 20.32 -2.80
C LEU A 422 4.96 21.27 -3.96
N VAL A 423 4.10 21.34 -4.99
CA VAL A 423 4.21 22.36 -6.04
C VAL A 423 4.19 23.76 -5.42
N LYS A 424 3.24 24.02 -4.51
CA LYS A 424 3.15 25.28 -3.79
C LYS A 424 4.43 25.60 -3.03
N LYS A 425 4.94 24.66 -2.22
CA LYS A 425 6.20 24.84 -1.45
C LYS A 425 7.38 25.16 -2.37
N MET A 426 7.52 24.43 -3.48
CA MET A 426 8.58 24.69 -4.46
C MET A 426 8.49 26.10 -5.02
N LYS A 427 7.29 26.53 -5.40
CA LYS A 427 7.03 27.87 -5.97
C LYS A 427 7.25 28.99 -4.96
N GLU A 428 6.88 28.79 -3.70
CA GLU A 428 7.21 29.72 -2.59
C GLU A 428 8.72 29.88 -2.42
N ASN A 429 9.48 28.78 -2.51
CA ASN A 429 10.94 28.80 -2.38
C ASN A 429 11.64 29.41 -3.61
N ARG A 430 11.09 29.23 -4.81
CA ARG A 430 11.67 29.77 -6.05
C ARG A 430 11.35 31.25 -6.25
N GLY A 431 10.11 31.65 -6.00
CA GLY A 431 9.70 33.06 -5.89
C GLY A 431 9.66 33.86 -7.21
N GLU A 432 9.54 33.22 -8.37
CA GLU A 432 9.37 33.94 -9.66
C GLU A 432 8.04 34.72 -9.68
N GLU A 433 7.91 35.74 -10.55
CA GLU A 433 6.66 36.52 -10.63
C GLU A 433 5.43 35.66 -10.92
N LYS A 434 5.57 34.65 -11.80
CA LYS A 434 4.51 33.67 -12.07
C LYS A 434 4.20 32.77 -10.87
N ASP A 435 5.19 32.48 -10.02
CA ASP A 435 5.02 31.62 -8.85
C ASP A 435 4.14 32.28 -7.79
N LYS A 436 4.24 33.60 -7.63
CA LYS A 436 3.37 34.36 -6.72
C LYS A 436 1.89 34.21 -7.10
N LEU A 437 1.59 34.31 -8.40
CA LEU A 437 0.23 34.12 -8.93
C LEU A 437 -0.24 32.68 -8.71
N ASP A 438 0.60 31.70 -9.00
CA ASP A 438 0.30 30.28 -8.79
C ASP A 438 0.00 29.98 -7.32
N VAL A 439 0.77 30.53 -6.39
CA VAL A 439 0.55 30.37 -4.95
C VAL A 439 -0.79 30.97 -4.52
N ILE A 440 -1.19 32.12 -5.08
CA ILE A 440 -2.51 32.72 -4.82
C ILE A 440 -3.63 31.80 -5.32
N LEU A 441 -3.51 31.25 -6.53
CA LEU A 441 -4.49 30.33 -7.10
C LEU A 441 -4.64 29.06 -6.25
N ILE A 442 -3.51 28.46 -5.85
CA ILE A 442 -3.51 27.26 -5.00
C ILE A 442 -4.14 27.54 -3.64
N ASN A 443 -3.87 28.70 -3.03
CA ASN A 443 -4.47 29.10 -1.75
C ASN A 443 -6.00 29.28 -1.84
N GLY A 444 -6.53 29.54 -3.04
CA GLY A 444 -7.97 29.64 -3.29
C GLY A 444 -8.72 28.29 -3.26
N LEU A 445 -8.00 27.16 -3.27
CA LEU A 445 -8.62 25.83 -3.16
C LEU A 445 -9.21 25.63 -1.76
N LYS A 446 -10.54 25.47 -1.66
CA LYS A 446 -11.21 25.13 -0.39
C LYS A 446 -10.80 23.72 0.05
N LYS A 447 -10.16 23.60 1.21
CA LYS A 447 -9.92 22.29 1.83
C LYS A 447 -11.20 21.77 2.48
N ASN A 448 -11.96 20.96 1.75
CA ASN A 448 -12.97 20.09 2.36
C ASN A 448 -12.27 18.89 2.99
N VAL A 449 -11.64 19.08 4.15
CA VAL A 449 -11.16 17.94 4.95
C VAL A 449 -12.38 17.33 5.62
N SER A 450 -12.63 16.03 5.39
CA SER A 450 -13.74 15.35 6.09
C SER A 450 -13.47 15.37 7.61
N PRO A 451 -14.45 15.79 8.44
CA PRO A 451 -14.28 15.83 9.90
C PRO A 451 -13.85 14.49 10.51
N ASN A 452 -14.24 13.38 9.88
CA ASN A 452 -13.96 12.02 10.35
C ASN A 452 -12.47 11.66 10.35
N GLN A 453 -11.68 12.13 9.38
CA GLN A 453 -10.26 11.77 9.30
C GLN A 453 -9.41 12.42 10.40
N ARG A 454 -9.70 13.68 10.75
CA ARG A 454 -9.04 14.37 11.87
C ARG A 454 -9.33 13.70 13.22
N VAL A 455 -10.59 13.34 13.47
CA VAL A 455 -11.01 12.69 14.72
C VAL A 455 -10.41 11.28 14.83
N LYS A 456 -10.38 10.51 13.72
CA LYS A 456 -9.78 9.18 13.68
C LYS A 456 -8.28 9.23 14.00
N LYS A 457 -7.52 10.20 13.44
CA LYS A 457 -6.09 10.39 13.74
C LYS A 457 -5.82 10.73 15.20
N ILE A 458 -6.62 11.63 15.78
CA ILE A 458 -6.51 12.00 17.20
C ILE A 458 -6.78 10.78 18.09
N PHE A 459 -7.88 10.07 17.84
CA PHE A 459 -8.25 8.88 18.61
C PHE A 459 -7.19 7.76 18.53
N LEU A 460 -6.64 7.52 17.33
CA LEU A 460 -5.57 6.55 17.09
C LEU A 460 -4.31 6.87 17.91
N THR A 461 -3.92 8.15 17.91
CA THR A 461 -2.74 8.65 18.63
C THR A 461 -2.90 8.46 20.14
N TYR A 462 -4.07 8.79 20.69
CA TYR A 462 -4.39 8.55 22.11
C TYR A 462 -4.39 7.05 22.45
N LYS A 463 -5.00 6.21 21.62
CA LYS A 463 -5.08 4.76 21.83
C LYS A 463 -3.70 4.10 21.82
N LEU A 464 -2.83 4.49 20.88
CA LEU A 464 -1.44 4.01 20.79
C LEU A 464 -0.60 4.44 22.00
N THR A 465 -0.73 5.70 22.42
CA THR A 465 -0.02 6.24 23.59
C THR A 465 -0.45 5.55 24.88
N PHE A 466 -1.75 5.30 25.02
CA PHE A 466 -2.30 4.59 26.17
C PHE A 466 -1.84 3.13 26.24
N ARG A 467 -1.87 2.40 25.10
CA ARG A 467 -1.34 1.01 25.03
C ARG A 467 0.14 0.95 25.37
N ARG A 468 0.98 1.83 24.81
CA ARG A 468 2.41 1.93 25.12
C ARG A 468 2.65 2.13 26.63
N THR A 469 1.91 3.05 27.22
CA THR A 469 2.02 3.35 28.66
C THR A 469 1.58 2.18 29.52
N TYR A 470 0.51 1.48 29.14
CA TYR A 470 0.05 0.28 29.83
C TYR A 470 1.08 -0.85 29.78
N HIS A 471 1.62 -1.16 28.60
CA HIS A 471 2.60 -2.25 28.45
C HIS A 471 3.88 -1.98 29.23
N ARG A 472 4.37 -0.73 29.22
CA ARG A 472 5.56 -0.33 29.99
C ARG A 472 5.38 -0.46 31.50
N ASN A 473 4.17 -0.22 32.00
CA ASN A 473 3.89 -0.16 33.44
C ASN A 473 3.01 -1.30 33.94
N ARG A 474 2.83 -2.38 33.16
CA ARG A 474 1.81 -3.41 33.42
C ARG A 474 1.92 -4.04 34.81
N GLU A 475 3.12 -4.40 35.23
CA GLU A 475 3.37 -5.01 36.55
C GLU A 475 3.18 -4.00 37.69
N ASN A 476 3.64 -2.76 37.50
CA ASN A 476 3.44 -1.67 38.48
C ASN A 476 1.95 -1.33 38.65
N LEU A 477 1.21 -1.24 37.55
CA LEU A 477 -0.24 -0.99 37.56
C LEU A 477 -1.01 -2.15 38.19
N ARG A 478 -0.62 -3.40 37.88
CA ARG A 478 -1.22 -4.60 38.48
C ARG A 478 -1.00 -4.61 39.99
N ASN A 479 0.23 -4.41 40.44
CA ASN A 479 0.58 -4.41 41.86
C ASN A 479 -0.09 -3.26 42.61
N TRP A 480 -0.12 -2.07 42.03
CA TRP A 480 -0.84 -0.93 42.57
C TRP A 480 -2.35 -1.22 42.69
N MET A 481 -2.98 -1.79 41.66
CA MET A 481 -4.41 -2.12 41.70
C MET A 481 -4.74 -3.24 42.69
N ILE A 482 -3.88 -4.25 42.81
CA ILE A 482 -4.01 -5.32 43.81
C ILE A 482 -3.92 -4.76 45.23
N ASN A 483 -2.90 -3.92 45.49
CA ASN A 483 -2.68 -3.30 46.80
C ASN A 483 -3.80 -2.34 47.21
N ASN A 484 -4.57 -1.82 46.24
CA ASN A 484 -5.71 -0.94 46.46
C ASN A 484 -7.07 -1.64 46.28
N GLY A 485 -7.12 -2.99 46.31
CA GLY A 485 -8.38 -3.75 46.28
C GLY A 485 -9.17 -3.70 44.97
N SER A 486 -8.54 -3.30 43.87
CA SER A 486 -9.19 -3.01 42.58
C SER A 486 -8.86 -4.02 41.47
N LEU A 487 -8.70 -5.30 41.82
CA LEU A 487 -8.37 -6.37 40.87
C LEU A 487 -9.38 -6.44 39.70
N GLU A 488 -10.66 -6.19 39.96
CA GLU A 488 -11.70 -6.14 38.93
C GLU A 488 -11.48 -4.97 37.94
N GLY A 489 -11.00 -3.82 38.44
CA GLY A 489 -10.59 -2.67 37.63
C GLY A 489 -9.42 -3.00 36.71
N TYR A 490 -8.42 -3.72 37.23
CA TYR A 490 -7.30 -4.24 36.43
C TYR A 490 -7.79 -5.17 35.31
N HIS A 491 -8.73 -6.08 35.59
CA HIS A 491 -9.30 -6.96 34.58
C HIS A 491 -10.13 -6.20 33.53
N LYS A 492 -10.87 -5.15 33.91
CA LYS A 492 -11.61 -4.28 32.98
C LYS A 492 -10.67 -3.52 32.03
N ILE A 493 -9.60 -2.92 32.56
CA ILE A 493 -8.58 -2.22 31.75
C ILE A 493 -7.88 -3.21 30.82
N ARG A 494 -7.48 -4.38 31.33
CA ARG A 494 -6.86 -5.45 30.52
C ARG A 494 -7.80 -5.93 29.40
N LYS A 495 -9.11 -6.01 29.65
CA LYS A 495 -10.13 -6.40 28.66
C LYS A 495 -10.35 -5.32 27.60
N LEU A 496 -10.36 -4.03 27.99
CA LEU A 496 -10.42 -2.87 27.09
C LEU A 496 -9.21 -2.80 26.15
N ILE A 497 -8.03 -3.19 26.64
CA ILE A 497 -6.81 -3.20 25.83
C ILE A 497 -6.78 -4.38 24.86
N ARG A 498 -7.36 -5.53 25.25
CA ARG A 498 -7.40 -6.78 24.48
C ARG A 498 -8.56 -6.91 23.50
N ARG A 499 -9.63 -6.12 23.61
CA ARG A 499 -10.75 -6.16 22.66
C ARG A 499 -10.42 -5.35 21.41
N GLU A 500 -10.68 -6.00 20.28
CA GLU A 500 -10.62 -5.48 18.89
C GLU A 500 -11.54 -4.27 18.71
#